data_AF-X1R2N0-F1
#
_entry.id   AF-X1R2N0-F1
#
_cell.length_a   1.000
_cell.length_b   1.000
_cell.length_c   1.000
_cell.angle_alpha   90.00
_cell.angle_beta   90.00
_cell.angle_gamma   90.00
#
_symmetry.space_group_name_H-M   'P 1'
#
loop_
_entity.id
_entity.type
_entity.pdbx_description
1 polymer ?
#
loop_
_entity_poly.entity_id
_entity_poly.type
_entity_poly.pdbx_seq_one_letter_code
_entity_poly.pdbx_strand_id
1 'polypeptide(L)'
;FIAVKEIERLNGGLVATAEGRVLSSLALPIAGLLSDEPLEVVVDKLEKLEQKARDLGTTLKSPFSTLSFLALPVIPELRLTDLGLVDVNEFKLIR
;
A
#
# COMPACT_ATOMS: atom_id res chain seq x y z
N PHE A 1 2.56 13.30 6.35
CA PHE A 1 2.48 12.10 7.21
C PHE A 1 1.07 11.62 7.56
N ILE A 2 0.00 12.18 6.96
CA ILE A 2 -1.37 11.76 7.34
C ILE A 2 -1.66 10.30 6.99
N ALA A 3 -1.22 9.84 5.82
CA ALA A 3 -1.37 8.43 5.44
C ALA A 3 -0.72 7.48 6.46
N VAL A 4 0.52 7.78 6.88
CA VAL A 4 1.26 6.98 7.86
C VAL A 4 0.54 6.96 9.21
N LYS A 5 0.13 8.12 9.73
CA LYS A 5 -0.61 8.20 11.00
C LYS A 5 -1.93 7.44 10.97
N GLU A 6 -2.61 7.45 9.82
CA GLU A 6 -3.85 6.70 9.67
C GLU A 6 -3.60 5.19 9.61
N ILE A 7 -2.53 4.75 8.92
CA ILE A 7 -2.12 3.34 8.94
C ILE A 7 -1.80 2.87 10.37
N GLU A 8 -1.09 3.68 11.16
CA GLU A 8 -0.84 3.39 12.58
C GLU A 8 -2.14 3.27 13.38
N ARG A 9 -3.07 4.22 13.20
CA ARG A 9 -4.39 4.20 13.86
C ARG A 9 -5.20 2.95 13.52
N LEU A 10 -5.06 2.43 12.31
CA LEU A 10 -5.75 1.24 11.81
C LEU A 10 -5.06 -0.07 12.20
N ASN A 11 -3.86 -0.03 12.79
CA ASN A 11 -2.98 -1.18 13.01
C ASN A 11 -2.63 -1.94 11.71
N GLY A 12 -2.42 -1.19 10.62
CA GLY A 12 -2.13 -1.74 9.30
C GLY A 12 -3.32 -1.68 8.34
N GLY A 13 -3.01 -1.78 7.05
CA GLY A 13 -4.00 -1.66 5.98
C GLY A 13 -3.54 -0.77 4.84
N LEU A 14 -4.49 -0.11 4.20
CA LEU A 14 -4.29 0.71 3.01
C LEU A 14 -5.02 2.05 3.18
N VAL A 15 -4.39 3.16 2.78
CA VAL A 15 -4.95 4.52 2.93
C VAL A 15 -4.65 5.35 1.69
N ALA A 16 -5.64 6.09 1.20
CA ALA A 16 -5.47 7.13 0.19
C ALA A 16 -5.70 8.52 0.82
N THR A 17 -4.77 9.44 0.60
CA THR A 17 -4.85 10.81 1.14
C THR A 17 -4.54 11.84 0.07
N ALA A 18 -5.18 13.01 0.14
CA ALA A 18 -4.84 14.18 -0.67
C ALA A 18 -5.13 15.45 0.12
N GLU A 19 -4.43 16.55 -0.18
CA GLU A 19 -4.72 17.88 0.38
C GLU A 19 -4.85 17.91 1.92
N GLY A 20 -4.05 17.10 2.62
CA GLY A 20 -4.08 17.08 4.08
C GLY A 20 -5.28 16.32 4.70
N ARG A 21 -5.98 15.47 3.94
CA ARG A 21 -7.11 14.65 4.44
C ARG A 21 -7.02 13.20 3.98
N VAL A 22 -7.64 12.31 4.75
CA VAL A 22 -7.91 10.93 4.36
C VAL A 22 -9.12 10.92 3.43
N LEU A 23 -8.98 10.32 2.24
CA LEU A 23 -10.07 10.19 1.27
C LEU A 23 -10.80 8.85 1.40
N SER A 24 -10.04 7.79 1.68
CA SER A 24 -10.55 6.44 1.95
C SER A 24 -9.47 5.61 2.63
N SER A 25 -9.89 4.56 3.34
CA SER A 25 -9.01 3.64 4.04
C SER A 25 -9.64 2.26 4.17
N LEU A 26 -8.80 1.22 4.20
CA LEU A 26 -9.16 -0.15 4.53
C LEU A 26 -8.26 -0.61 5.68
N ALA A 27 -8.86 -0.98 6.81
CA ALA A 27 -8.15 -1.55 7.94
C ALA A 27 -7.81 -3.02 7.67
N LEU A 28 -6.56 -3.42 7.96
CA LEU A 28 -6.11 -4.82 7.91
C LEU A 28 -5.35 -5.13 9.22
N PRO A 29 -6.04 -5.12 10.38
CA PRO A 29 -5.39 -5.14 11.69
C PRO A 29 -4.59 -6.42 11.98
N ILE A 30 -4.85 -7.51 11.27
CA ILE A 30 -4.14 -8.77 11.45
C ILE A 30 -2.89 -8.74 10.57
N ALA A 31 -1.75 -8.42 11.21
CA ALA A 31 -0.42 -8.34 10.59
C ALA A 31 -0.30 -7.34 9.42
N GLY A 32 -1.23 -6.40 9.27
CA GLY A 32 -1.28 -5.51 8.12
C GLY A 32 -1.78 -6.18 6.83
N LEU A 33 -2.31 -7.40 6.91
CA LEU A 33 -2.63 -8.26 5.76
C LEU A 33 -4.11 -8.69 5.71
N LEU A 34 -4.72 -8.96 6.86
CA LEU A 34 -6.09 -9.49 6.93
C LEU A 34 -7.00 -8.59 7.77
N SER A 35 -8.29 -8.60 7.40
CA SER A 35 -9.38 -8.02 8.19
C SER A 35 -10.18 -9.12 8.87
N ASP A 36 -10.77 -8.80 10.02
CA ASP A 36 -11.75 -9.60 10.75
C ASP A 36 -13.20 -9.29 10.33
N GLU A 37 -13.40 -8.34 9.41
CA GLU A 37 -14.72 -8.01 8.84
C GLU A 37 -15.19 -9.03 7.78
N PRO A 38 -16.51 -9.10 7.51
CA PRO A 38 -17.05 -9.91 6.43
C PRO A 38 -16.46 -9.55 5.05
N LEU A 39 -16.36 -10.55 4.17
CA LEU A 39 -15.77 -10.41 2.84
C LEU A 39 -16.38 -9.24 2.06
N GLU A 40 -17.70 -9.14 2.04
CA GLU A 40 -18.43 -8.12 1.27
C GLU A 40 -18.07 -6.71 1.76
N VAL A 41 -17.89 -6.53 3.06
CA VAL A 41 -17.49 -5.25 3.65
C VAL A 41 -16.06 -4.88 3.24
N VAL A 42 -15.15 -5.85 3.24
CA VAL A 42 -13.75 -5.64 2.83
C VAL A 42 -13.67 -5.31 1.34
N VAL A 43 -14.42 -6.02 0.49
CA VAL A 43 -14.50 -5.78 -0.96
C VAL A 43 -15.02 -4.38 -1.23
N ASP A 44 -16.14 -3.98 -0.64
CA ASP A 44 -16.72 -2.65 -0.80
C ASP A 44 -15.74 -1.53 -0.41
N LYS A 45 -15.00 -1.72 0.69
CA LYS A 45 -13.99 -0.75 1.15
C LYS A 45 -12.79 -0.70 0.19
N LEU A 46 -12.32 -1.85 -0.29
CA LEU A 46 -11.22 -1.92 -1.25
C LEU A 46 -11.59 -1.24 -2.57
N GLU A 47 -12.78 -1.51 -3.12
CA GLU A 47 -13.26 -0.89 -4.36
C GLU A 47 -13.36 0.64 -4.24
N LYS A 48 -13.90 1.15 -3.11
CA LYS A 48 -13.93 2.59 -2.82
C LYS A 48 -12.53 3.18 -2.73
N LEU A 49 -11.61 2.48 -2.08
CA LEU A 49 -10.23 2.91 -1.93
C LEU A 49 -9.50 2.97 -3.29
N GLU A 50 -9.65 1.94 -4.12
CA GLU A 50 -9.10 1.94 -5.48
C GLU A 50 -9.71 3.04 -6.34
N GLN A 51 -11.01 3.30 -6.22
CA GLN A 51 -11.65 4.41 -6.93
C GLN A 51 -11.05 5.75 -6.52
N LYS A 52 -10.80 5.97 -5.21
CA LYS A 52 -10.13 7.19 -4.76
C LYS A 52 -8.70 7.31 -5.25
N ALA A 53 -7.96 6.21 -5.36
CA ALA A 53 -6.66 6.24 -6.00
C ALA A 53 -6.74 6.61 -7.50
N ARG A 54 -7.75 6.10 -8.21
CA ARG A 54 -8.04 6.48 -9.62
C ARG A 54 -8.42 7.95 -9.77
N ASP A 55 -9.25 8.48 -8.87
CA ASP A 55 -9.65 9.89 -8.86
C ASP A 55 -8.44 10.83 -8.66
N LEU A 56 -7.34 10.36 -8.06
CA LEU A 56 -6.08 11.09 -7.91
C LEU A 56 -5.18 11.06 -9.16
N GLY A 57 -5.61 10.39 -10.24
CA GLY A 57 -4.92 10.39 -11.53
C GLY A 57 -3.93 9.23 -11.74
N THR A 58 -3.98 8.16 -10.93
CA THR A 58 -3.15 6.98 -11.22
C THR A 58 -3.59 6.29 -12.50
N THR A 59 -2.63 5.87 -13.31
CA THR A 59 -2.83 5.05 -14.51
C THR A 59 -2.69 3.55 -14.23
N LEU A 60 -2.31 3.18 -13.00
CA LEU A 60 -2.15 1.79 -12.58
C LEU A 60 -3.52 1.12 -12.43
N LYS A 61 -3.65 -0.10 -12.97
CA LYS A 61 -4.88 -0.90 -12.83
C LYS A 61 -5.18 -1.27 -11.37
N SER A 62 -4.13 -1.60 -10.62
CA SER A 62 -4.22 -2.04 -9.22
C SER A 62 -3.14 -1.36 -8.38
N PRO A 63 -3.31 -0.07 -8.04
CA PRO A 63 -2.24 0.75 -7.45
C PRO A 63 -1.70 0.16 -6.14
N PHE A 64 -2.57 -0.35 -5.26
CA PHE A 64 -2.15 -0.93 -3.98
C PHE A 64 -1.40 -2.26 -4.17
N SER A 65 -1.89 -3.15 -5.03
CA SER A 65 -1.16 -4.37 -5.37
C SER A 65 0.22 -4.06 -5.95
N THR A 66 0.32 -3.10 -6.87
CA THR A 66 1.60 -2.66 -7.44
C THR A 66 2.56 -2.15 -6.35
N LEU A 67 2.08 -1.34 -5.40
CA LEU A 67 2.90 -0.88 -4.27
C LEU A 67 3.41 -2.05 -3.42
N SER A 68 2.59 -3.07 -3.15
CA SER A 68 3.03 -4.27 -2.41
C SER A 68 4.17 -5.01 -3.12
N PHE A 69 4.22 -4.99 -4.45
CA PHE A 69 5.31 -5.60 -5.22
C PHE A 69 6.61 -4.77 -5.23
N LEU A 70 6.55 -3.45 -5.00
CA LEU A 70 7.76 -2.62 -4.96
C LEU A 70 8.72 -3.03 -3.84
N ALA A 71 8.16 -3.50 -2.73
CA ALA A 71 8.91 -3.93 -1.54
C ALA A 71 9.41 -5.38 -1.60
N LEU A 72 9.16 -6.13 -2.68
CA LEU A 72 9.60 -7.52 -2.81
C LEU A 72 11.01 -7.62 -3.42
N PRO A 73 12.06 -7.98 -2.65
CA PRO A 73 13.46 -7.96 -3.11
C PRO A 73 13.85 -9.20 -3.94
N VAL A 74 12.89 -9.88 -4.57
CA VAL A 74 13.08 -11.19 -5.24
C VAL A 74 12.66 -11.20 -6.71
N ILE A 75 12.29 -10.05 -7.25
CA ILE A 75 11.87 -9.83 -8.65
C ILE A 75 12.76 -8.73 -9.27
N PRO A 76 12.97 -8.70 -10.60
CA PRO A 76 14.26 -8.32 -11.20
C PRO A 76 14.66 -6.84 -11.05
N GLU A 77 15.98 -6.61 -11.08
CA GLU A 77 16.74 -5.35 -11.13
C GLU A 77 16.82 -4.53 -9.83
N LEU A 78 15.93 -3.56 -9.61
CA LEU A 78 16.03 -2.59 -8.51
C LEU A 78 14.79 -2.60 -7.62
N ARG A 79 14.96 -2.72 -6.30
CA ARG A 79 13.85 -2.77 -5.34
C ARG A 79 14.07 -1.85 -4.16
N LEU A 80 13.00 -1.22 -3.68
CA LEU A 80 13.04 -0.34 -2.52
C LEU A 80 12.59 -1.12 -1.29
N THR A 81 13.42 -1.19 -0.27
CA THR A 81 13.11 -1.81 1.01
C THR A 81 13.22 -0.78 2.15
N ASP A 82 12.92 -1.22 3.36
CA ASP A 82 13.15 -0.46 4.58
C ASP A 82 14.64 -0.16 4.84
N LEU A 83 15.55 -0.89 4.19
CA LEU A 83 17.00 -0.68 4.25
C LEU A 83 17.55 0.23 3.13
N GLY A 84 16.70 0.65 2.18
CA GLY A 84 17.08 1.48 1.03
C GLY A 84 16.89 0.78 -0.31
N LEU A 85 17.61 1.24 -1.34
CA LEU A 85 17.54 0.68 -2.68
C LEU A 85 18.45 -0.56 -2.78
N VAL A 86 17.89 -1.69 -3.20
CA VAL A 86 18.58 -2.97 -3.39
C VAL A 86 18.73 -3.26 -4.88
N ASP A 87 19.96 -3.56 -5.30
CA ASP A 87 20.24 -4.24 -6.56
C ASP A 87 20.05 -5.75 -6.35
N VAL A 88 19.00 -6.30 -6.97
CA VAL A 88 18.61 -7.71 -6.83
C VAL A 88 19.57 -8.64 -7.60
N ASN A 89 20.22 -8.14 -8.65
CA ASN A 89 21.17 -8.93 -9.43
C ASN A 89 22.48 -9.13 -8.66
N GLU A 90 22.93 -8.08 -7.98
CA GLU A 90 24.17 -8.09 -7.19
C GLU A 90 23.95 -8.43 -5.70
N PHE A 91 22.69 -8.58 -5.26
CA PHE A 91 22.31 -8.77 -3.84
C PHE A 91 22.97 -7.75 -2.90
N LYS A 92 23.00 -6.47 -3.31
CA LYS A 92 23.64 -5.38 -2.55
C LYS A 92 22.72 -4.18 -2.38
N LEU A 93 22.91 -3.47 -1.27
CA LEU A 93 22.35 -2.13 -1.10
C LEU A 93 23.15 -1.12 -1.92
N ILE A 94 22.44 -0.28 -2.67
CA ILE A 94 23.00 0.88 -3.36
C ILE A 94 23.12 2.01 -2.34
N ARG A 95 24.33 2.52 -2.15
CA ARG A 95 24.67 3.62 -1.25
C ARG A 95 25.03 4.87 -2.04
#